data_AF-A0A2A3H0Q9-F1
#
_entry.id   AF-A0A2A3H0Q9-F1
#
_cell.length_a   1.000
_cell.length_b   1.000
_cell.length_c   1.000
_cell.angle_alpha   90.00
_cell.angle_beta   90.00
_cell.angle_gamma   90.00
#
_symmetry.space_group_name_H-M   'P 1'
#
loop_
_entity.id
_entity.type
_entity.pdbx_description
1 polymer ?
#
loop_
_entity_poly.entity_id
_entity_poly.type
_entity_poly.pdbx_seq_one_letter_code
_entity_poly.pdbx_strand_id
1 'polypeptide(L)'
;MSVHDDLTSVQRCLDDLQRSVGRLEQQMGGGLEMRRVRTDADHLRESVALLREAASGTSPERSAATARGGPPSPRRPDLVPIPDTPYDSSLWTDSDDEGLGARDRHAP
;
A
#
# COMPACT_ATOMS: atom_id res chain seq x y z
N MET A 1 19.74 -19.69 2.70
CA MET A 1 18.26 -19.73 2.68
C MET A 1 17.83 -18.97 1.43
N SER A 2 16.82 -19.44 0.70
CA SER A 2 16.29 -18.71 -0.46
C SER A 2 15.41 -17.56 -0.01
N VAL A 3 15.32 -16.48 -0.81
CA VAL A 3 14.37 -15.37 -0.57
C VAL A 3 12.93 -15.89 -0.41
N HIS A 4 12.57 -16.96 -1.11
CA HIS A 4 11.25 -17.57 -0.99
C HIS A 4 11.04 -18.31 0.35
N ASP A 5 12.10 -18.92 0.88
CA ASP A 5 12.07 -19.57 2.20
C ASP A 5 11.93 -18.52 3.30
N ASP A 6 12.68 -17.42 3.19
CA ASP A 6 12.62 -16.30 4.12
C ASP A 6 11.22 -15.67 4.13
N LEU A 7 10.62 -15.43 2.96
CA LEU A 7 9.24 -14.94 2.85
C LEU A 7 8.22 -15.89 3.46
N THR A 8 8.39 -17.21 3.26
CA THR A 8 7.52 -18.23 3.87
C THR A 8 7.66 -18.24 5.39
N SER A 9 8.89 -18.07 5.90
CA SER A 9 9.17 -17.96 7.34
C SER A 9 8.50 -16.73 7.94
N VAL A 10 8.62 -15.56 7.28
CA VAL A 10 7.96 -14.32 7.69
C VAL A 10 6.44 -14.48 7.72
N GLN A 11 5.83 -15.10 6.70
CA GLN A 11 4.38 -15.35 6.67
C GLN A 11 3.90 -16.18 7.87
N ARG A 12 4.62 -17.26 8.21
CA ARG A 12 4.29 -18.08 9.40
C ARG A 12 4.41 -17.28 10.70
N CYS A 13 5.46 -16.48 10.83
CA CYS A 13 5.64 -15.60 11.98
C CYS A 13 4.49 -14.59 12.11
N LEU A 14 4.01 -14.03 10.99
CA LEU A 14 2.85 -13.13 10.99
C LEU A 14 1.55 -13.85 11.36
N ASP A 15 1.33 -15.08 10.90
CA ASP A 15 0.17 -15.88 11.33
C ASP A 15 0.19 -16.12 12.84
N ASP A 16 1.37 -16.42 13.41
CA ASP A 16 1.56 -16.63 14.84
C ASP A 16 1.37 -15.31 15.64
N LEU A 17 1.84 -14.19 15.10
CA LEU A 17 1.62 -12.85 15.64
C LEU A 17 0.12 -12.52 15.68
N GLN A 18 -0.60 -12.69 14.57
CA GLN A 18 -2.05 -12.43 14.49
C GLN A 18 -2.82 -13.28 15.50
N ARG A 19 -2.47 -14.58 15.62
CA ARG A 19 -3.06 -15.45 16.65
C ARG A 19 -2.77 -14.96 18.07
N SER A 20 -1.58 -14.42 18.32
CA SER A 20 -1.19 -13.90 19.63
C SER A 20 -1.88 -12.58 19.97
N VAL A 21 -2.00 -11.68 18.99
CA VAL A 21 -2.77 -10.43 19.06
C VAL A 21 -4.24 -10.71 19.35
N GLY A 22 -4.84 -11.72 18.70
CA GLY A 22 -6.22 -12.12 18.97
C GLY A 22 -6.45 -12.65 20.39
N ARG A 23 -5.49 -13.43 20.93
CA ARG A 23 -5.55 -13.85 22.35
C ARG A 23 -5.40 -12.66 23.30
N LEU A 24 -4.52 -11.70 22.97
CA LEU A 24 -4.33 -10.50 23.77
C LEU A 24 -5.59 -9.64 23.80
N GLU A 25 -6.27 -9.48 22.66
CA GLU A 25 -7.55 -8.78 22.57
C GLU A 25 -8.63 -9.43 23.45
N GLN A 26 -8.69 -10.77 23.49
CA GLN A 26 -9.63 -11.48 24.36
C GLN A 26 -9.35 -11.23 25.85
N GLN A 27 -8.10 -11.00 26.23
CA GLN A 27 -7.70 -10.76 27.63
C GLN A 27 -7.83 -9.28 28.04
N MET A 28 -7.50 -8.36 27.13
CA MET A 28 -7.42 -6.92 27.41
C MET A 28 -8.63 -6.12 26.92
N GLY A 29 -9.48 -6.72 26.08
CA GLY A 29 -10.62 -6.06 25.45
C GLY A 29 -10.25 -5.23 24.21
N GLY A 30 -11.29 -4.71 23.53
CA GLY A 30 -11.20 -4.01 22.25
C GLY A 30 -10.86 -2.51 22.34
N GLY A 31 -9.81 -2.15 23.09
CA GLY A 31 -9.34 -0.76 23.20
C GLY A 31 -8.87 -0.15 21.87
N LEU A 32 -8.63 1.17 21.84
CA LEU A 32 -8.07 1.85 20.66
C LEU A 32 -6.72 1.25 20.25
N GLU A 33 -5.80 1.09 21.21
CA GLU A 33 -4.49 0.48 20.95
C GLU A 33 -4.60 -0.94 20.40
N MET A 34 -5.56 -1.73 20.91
CA MET A 34 -5.78 -3.10 20.44
C MET A 34 -6.29 -3.14 18.99
N ARG A 35 -7.20 -2.21 18.63
CA ARG A 35 -7.67 -2.05 17.25
C ARG A 35 -6.55 -1.60 16.32
N ARG A 36 -5.69 -0.68 16.77
CA ARG A 36 -4.52 -0.23 16.01
C ARG A 36 -3.55 -1.37 15.74
N VAL A 37 -3.14 -2.10 16.77
CA VAL A 37 -2.21 -3.24 16.64
C VAL A 37 -2.73 -4.30 15.66
N ARG A 38 -4.03 -4.61 15.71
CA ARG A 38 -4.66 -5.54 14.77
C ARG A 38 -4.61 -5.02 13.33
N THR A 39 -4.99 -3.76 13.14
CA THR A 39 -4.96 -3.10 11.82
C THR A 39 -3.54 -3.10 11.25
N ASP A 40 -2.55 -2.75 12.07
CA ASP A 40 -1.14 -2.75 11.66
C ASP A 40 -0.64 -4.16 11.31
N ALA A 41 -1.05 -5.20 12.04
CA ALA A 41 -0.71 -6.59 11.73
C ALA A 41 -1.35 -7.06 10.41
N ASP A 42 -2.60 -6.67 10.16
CA ASP A 42 -3.31 -6.99 8.91
C ASP A 42 -2.67 -6.28 7.71
N HIS A 43 -2.35 -4.99 7.84
CA HIS A 43 -1.62 -4.23 6.83
C HIS A 43 -0.22 -4.81 6.55
N LEU A 44 0.48 -5.28 7.59
CA LEU A 44 1.80 -5.89 7.42
C LEU A 44 1.69 -7.22 6.66
N ARG A 45 0.65 -8.02 6.94
CA ARG A 45 0.36 -9.25 6.18
C ARG A 45 0.13 -8.95 4.70
N GLU A 46 -0.68 -7.94 4.39
CA GLU A 46 -0.93 -7.51 3.01
C GLU A 46 0.36 -7.03 2.33
N SER A 47 1.15 -6.21 3.01
CA SER A 47 2.43 -5.70 2.52
C SER A 47 3.41 -6.83 2.18
N VAL A 48 3.46 -7.89 3.00
CA VAL A 48 4.29 -9.07 2.73
C VAL A 48 3.75 -9.90 1.56
N ALA A 49 2.43 -9.98 1.38
CA ALA A 49 1.84 -10.62 0.21
C ALA A 49 2.24 -9.89 -1.10
N LEU A 50 2.14 -8.56 -1.12
CA LEU A 50 2.60 -7.72 -2.23
C LEU A 50 4.11 -7.90 -2.51
N LEU A 51 4.93 -7.96 -1.46
CA LEU A 51 6.36 -8.21 -1.59
C LEU A 51 6.65 -9.58 -2.23
N ARG A 52 5.89 -10.61 -1.86
CA ARG A 52 6.00 -11.94 -2.45
C ARG A 52 5.62 -11.96 -3.93
N GLU A 53 4.55 -11.26 -4.30
CA GLU A 53 4.14 -11.11 -5.71
C GLU A 53 5.21 -10.39 -6.53
N ALA A 54 5.78 -9.31 -5.99
CA ALA A 54 6.87 -8.58 -6.61
C ALA A 54 8.12 -9.46 -6.80
N ALA A 55 8.46 -10.28 -5.80
CA ALA A 55 9.58 -11.23 -5.85
C ALA A 55 9.33 -12.38 -6.83
N SER A 56 8.09 -12.83 -6.99
CA SER A 56 7.71 -13.94 -7.88
C SER A 56 7.59 -13.52 -9.35
N GLY A 57 7.69 -12.22 -9.66
CA GLY A 57 7.54 -11.71 -11.03
C GLY A 57 6.12 -11.77 -11.58
N THR A 58 5.14 -12.21 -10.76
CA THR A 58 3.72 -12.39 -11.11
C THR A 58 2.93 -11.08 -11.11
N SER A 59 3.58 -9.95 -10.84
CA SER A 59 2.95 -8.64 -10.99
C SER A 59 2.49 -8.48 -12.45
N PRO A 60 1.22 -8.12 -12.72
CA PRO A 60 0.65 -8.08 -14.07
C PRO A 60 1.44 -7.15 -15.02
N GLU A 61 1.98 -6.05 -14.50
CA GLU A 61 2.84 -5.12 -15.25
C GLU A 61 4.17 -5.76 -15.67
N ARG A 62 4.71 -6.67 -14.84
CA ARG A 62 5.99 -7.34 -15.05
C ARG A 62 5.84 -8.61 -15.93
N SER A 63 4.70 -9.30 -15.86
CA SER A 63 4.39 -10.47 -16.68
C SER A 63 4.10 -10.11 -18.15
N ALA A 64 3.44 -8.99 -18.44
CA ALA A 64 3.21 -8.52 -19.82
C ALA A 64 4.51 -8.17 -20.57
N ALA A 65 5.53 -7.69 -19.85
CA ALA A 65 6.85 -7.39 -20.43
C ALA A 65 7.64 -8.66 -20.80
N THR A 66 7.41 -9.77 -20.11
CA THR A 66 8.17 -11.03 -20.26
C THR A 66 7.70 -11.88 -21.46
N ALA A 67 6.46 -11.68 -21.94
CA ALA A 67 5.93 -12.36 -23.11
C ALA A 67 6.62 -12.00 -24.44
N ARG A 68 7.51 -10.99 -24.46
CA ARG A 68 8.21 -10.49 -25.65
C ARG A 68 9.66 -10.98 -25.83
N GLY A 69 10.06 -12.08 -25.19
CA GLY A 69 11.20 -12.91 -25.61
C GLY A 69 12.60 -12.26 -25.59
N GLY A 70 12.84 -11.24 -24.76
CA GLY A 70 14.15 -10.58 -24.63
C GLY A 70 14.84 -10.86 -23.28
N PRO A 71 16.19 -10.78 -23.20
CA PRO A 71 16.94 -11.09 -21.99
C PRO A 71 16.60 -10.14 -20.82
N PRO A 72 16.65 -10.63 -19.56
CA PRO A 72 16.19 -9.88 -18.39
C PRO A 72 17.15 -8.73 -18.06
N SER A 73 16.81 -7.53 -18.51
CA SER A 73 17.40 -6.30 -17.98
C SER A 73 16.53 -5.80 -16.83
N PRO A 74 17.10 -5.24 -15.74
CA PRO A 74 16.34 -4.52 -14.72
C PRO A 74 15.81 -3.21 -15.33
N ARG A 75 14.74 -3.31 -16.11
CA ARG A 75 14.12 -2.16 -16.78
C ARG A 75 13.20 -1.46 -15.80
N ARG A 76 13.48 -0.17 -15.60
CA ARG A 76 12.63 0.79 -14.88
C ARG A 76 11.17 0.64 -15.30
N PRO A 77 10.21 0.90 -14.40
CA PRO A 77 8.79 0.89 -14.73
C PRO A 77 8.52 1.79 -15.96
N ASP A 78 7.50 1.44 -16.73
CA ASP A 78 7.11 2.20 -17.92
C ASP A 78 6.75 3.62 -17.48
N LEU A 79 7.59 4.59 -17.85
CA LEU A 79 7.42 5.97 -17.45
C LEU A 79 6.42 6.61 -18.40
N VAL A 80 5.23 6.92 -17.91
CA VAL A 80 4.28 7.75 -18.65
C VAL A 80 4.81 9.20 -18.61
N PRO A 81 5.16 9.81 -19.76
CA PRO A 81 5.61 11.19 -19.77
C PRO A 81 4.44 12.09 -19.37
N ILE A 82 4.58 12.79 -18.24
CA ILE A 82 3.64 13.83 -17.81
C ILE A 82 4.06 15.12 -18.53
N PRO A 83 3.20 15.70 -19.37
CA PRO A 83 3.53 16.97 -20.04
C PRO A 83 3.67 18.09 -19.02
N ASP A 84 4.72 18.90 -19.13
CA ASP A 84 4.89 20.15 -18.36
C ASP A 84 3.94 21.28 -18.82
N THR A 85 2.93 20.95 -19.62
CA THR A 85 1.95 21.92 -20.09
C THR A 85 1.06 22.32 -18.91
N PRO A 86 0.96 23.61 -18.57
CA PRO A 86 0.05 24.06 -17.53
C PRO A 86 -1.36 23.54 -17.79
N TYR A 87 -2.03 23.06 -16.74
CA TYR A 87 -3.44 22.69 -16.86
C TYR A 87 -4.27 23.89 -17.32
N ASP A 88 -5.29 23.61 -18.14
CA ASP A 88 -6.25 24.62 -18.54
C ASP A 88 -6.99 25.14 -17.31
N SER A 89 -6.86 26.44 -17.01
CA SER A 89 -7.47 27.07 -15.84
C SER A 89 -8.99 27.11 -15.92
N SER A 90 -9.58 26.93 -17.10
CA SER A 90 -11.04 26.80 -17.26
C SER A 90 -11.60 25.54 -16.60
N LEU A 91 -10.78 24.50 -16.40
CA LEU A 91 -11.16 23.24 -15.72
C LEU A 91 -11.44 23.42 -14.22
N TRP A 92 -11.14 24.60 -13.65
CA TRP A 92 -11.19 24.88 -12.21
C TRP A 92 -11.99 26.17 -11.91
N THR A 93 -12.71 26.69 -12.90
CA THR A 93 -13.40 28.00 -12.81
C THR A 93 -14.69 27.93 -11.96
N ASP A 94 -15.27 26.75 -11.84
CA ASP A 94 -16.46 26.45 -11.03
C ASP A 94 -16.11 25.64 -9.75
N SER A 95 -14.82 25.43 -9.49
CA SER A 95 -14.39 24.89 -8.19
C SER A 95 -14.65 25.94 -7.12
N ASP A 96 -15.63 25.69 -6.26
CA ASP A 96 -15.84 26.49 -5.07
C ASP A 96 -14.54 26.50 -4.24
N ASP A 97 -14.13 27.68 -3.78
CA ASP A 97 -13.07 27.85 -2.76
C ASP A 97 -13.59 27.39 -1.39
N GLU A 98 -14.06 26.15 -1.31
CA GLU A 98 -14.34 25.47 -0.04
C GLU A 98 -13.00 25.04 0.58
N GLY A 99 -12.25 26.01 1.10
CA GLY A 99 -10.93 25.70 1.63
C GLY A 99 -10.19 26.80 2.35
N LEU A 100 -10.54 28.07 2.19
CA LEU A 100 -10.04 29.13 3.08
C LEU A 100 -11.08 29.35 4.16
N GLY A 101 -10.88 28.70 5.32
CA GLY A 101 -11.63 29.01 6.54
C GLY A 101 -11.76 30.52 6.66
N ALA A 102 -12.99 31.01 6.43
CA ALA A 102 -13.26 32.43 6.30
C ALA A 102 -12.67 33.14 7.53
N ARG A 103 -11.80 34.13 7.32
CA ARG A 103 -11.06 34.82 8.38
C ARG A 103 -11.97 35.38 9.48
N ASP A 104 -13.27 35.54 9.18
CA ASP A 104 -14.27 36.14 10.07
C ASP A 104 -15.49 35.24 10.38
N ARG A 105 -15.44 33.92 10.11
CA ARG A 105 -16.50 33.01 10.59
C ARG A 105 -16.05 32.35 11.89
N HIS A 106 -16.32 33.01 13.01
CA HIS A 106 -16.33 32.34 14.30
C HIS A 106 -17.45 31.29 14.24
N ALA A 107 -17.09 30.01 14.37
CA ALA A 107 -18.10 28.96 14.51
C ALA A 107 -18.92 29.23 15.81
N PRO A 108 -20.25 29.08 15.76
CA PRO A 108 -21.10 29.20 16.94
C PRO A 108 -20.87 28.07 17.95
#